data_AF-A0A229NZA7-F1
#
_entry.id   AF-A0A229NZA7-F1
#
_cell.length_a   1.000
_cell.length_b   1.000
_cell.length_c   1.000
_cell.angle_alpha   90.00
_cell.angle_beta   90.00
_cell.angle_gamma   90.00
#
_symmetry.space_group_name_H-M   'P 1'
#
loop_
_entity.id
_entity.type
_entity.pdbx_description
1 polymer ?
#
loop_
_entity_poly.entity_id
_entity_poly.type
_entity_poly.pdbx_seq_one_letter_code
_entity_poly.pdbx_strand_id
1 'polypeptide(L)'
;MGFMVYTTYMGKAVFEKSLLTLTGIIRGITADVEIRSEEIEELQNWCLLQNQHRNKHPFKEIIQLIVASLEDGILSIEELDDMRWACDSYINKSPYYGVVEHDIQELHGFLHGILSDNKINKEEITELKNWLNQNSHLETVYPYDEAYSLVFKVLEDGKVDETEEKILKAFFFDFIVNSIII
;
A
#
# COMPACT_ATOMS: atom_id res chain seq x y z
N MET A 1 -3.70 -38.89 -8.56
CA MET A 1 -4.43 -37.61 -8.67
C MET A 1 -4.35 -36.93 -7.31
N GLY A 2 -3.68 -35.78 -7.19
CA GLY A 2 -3.56 -35.07 -5.92
C GLY A 2 -2.23 -34.33 -5.71
N PHE A 3 -1.78 -33.51 -6.67
CA PHE A 3 -0.87 -32.42 -6.34
C PHE A 3 -1.71 -31.36 -5.63
N MET A 4 -1.66 -31.32 -4.30
CA MET A 4 -2.38 -30.33 -3.52
C MET A 4 -1.43 -29.19 -3.13
N VAL A 5 -1.82 -28.01 -3.62
CA VAL A 5 -1.14 -26.73 -3.64
C VAL A 5 -1.00 -26.17 -2.22
N TYR A 6 0.10 -26.51 -1.53
CA TYR A 6 0.41 -25.94 -0.21
C TYR A 6 1.64 -25.04 -0.18
N THR A 7 2.39 -24.94 -1.28
CA THR A 7 3.64 -24.15 -1.34
C THR A 7 3.47 -22.68 -1.71
N THR A 8 2.25 -22.24 -2.06
CA THR A 8 2.05 -20.93 -2.71
C THR A 8 1.81 -19.78 -1.72
N TYR A 9 1.27 -20.04 -0.52
CA TYR A 9 0.85 -18.96 0.40
C TYR A 9 1.94 -18.47 1.37
N MET A 10 2.89 -19.33 1.76
CA MET A 10 3.95 -18.93 2.70
C MET A 10 5.04 -18.07 2.03
N GLY A 11 5.13 -18.07 0.69
CA GLY A 11 6.15 -17.35 -0.07
C GLY A 11 5.89 -15.85 -0.25
N LYS A 12 4.62 -15.39 -0.28
CA LYS A 12 4.27 -13.98 -0.57
C LYS A 12 4.59 -13.06 0.61
N ALA A 13 4.22 -13.44 1.83
CA ALA A 13 4.50 -12.65 3.04
C ALA A 13 6.00 -12.60 3.36
N VAL A 14 6.73 -13.69 3.14
CA VAL A 14 8.20 -13.73 3.29
C VAL A 14 8.87 -12.86 2.23
N PHE A 15 8.33 -12.83 1.02
CA PHE A 15 8.80 -12.00 -0.08
C PHE A 15 8.58 -10.50 0.18
N GLU A 16 7.36 -10.10 0.51
CA GLU A 16 7.03 -8.69 0.84
C GLU A 16 7.86 -8.19 2.01
N LYS A 17 7.96 -8.99 3.09
CA LYS A 17 8.81 -8.67 4.24
C LYS A 17 10.27 -8.46 3.84
N SER A 18 10.79 -9.30 2.94
CA SER A 18 12.17 -9.18 2.47
C SER A 18 12.41 -7.93 1.61
N LEU A 19 11.43 -7.53 0.78
CA LEU A 19 11.53 -6.30 -0.01
C LEU A 19 11.38 -5.05 0.85
N LEU A 20 10.44 -5.04 1.79
CA LEU A 20 10.32 -3.93 2.76
C LEU A 20 11.60 -3.78 3.59
N THR A 21 12.26 -4.89 3.93
CA THR A 21 13.57 -4.87 4.60
C THR A 21 14.64 -4.22 3.70
N LEU A 22 14.67 -4.54 2.39
CA LEU A 22 15.60 -3.91 1.45
C LEU A 22 15.31 -2.41 1.25
N THR A 23 14.04 -2.02 1.11
CA THR A 23 13.64 -0.61 1.04
C THR A 23 14.08 0.16 2.29
N GLY A 24 14.00 -0.48 3.47
CA GLY A 24 14.51 0.08 4.72
C GLY A 24 16.03 0.26 4.72
N ILE A 25 16.79 -0.74 4.23
CA ILE A 25 18.25 -0.65 4.08
C ILE A 25 18.62 0.51 3.16
N ILE A 26 18.03 0.58 1.96
CA ILE A 26 18.29 1.64 0.98
C ILE A 26 18.00 3.02 1.58
N ARG A 27 16.87 3.19 2.28
CA ARG A 27 16.54 4.45 2.96
C ARG A 27 17.59 4.87 3.99
N GLY A 28 18.10 3.91 4.76
CA GLY A 28 19.17 4.15 5.74
C GLY A 28 20.45 4.65 5.09
N ILE A 29 20.89 3.98 4.02
CA ILE A 29 22.11 4.33 3.26
C ILE A 29 21.99 5.71 2.61
N THR A 30 20.81 6.08 2.12
CA THR A 30 20.59 7.39 1.48
C THR A 30 20.41 8.56 2.45
N ALA A 31 20.39 8.32 3.76
CA ALA A 31 19.93 9.31 4.75
C ALA A 31 20.87 10.52 4.90
N ASP A 32 22.18 10.31 4.80
CA ASP A 32 23.20 11.35 4.94
C ASP A 32 23.95 11.65 3.62
N VAL A 33 23.58 10.96 2.53
CA VAL A 33 24.15 11.10 1.18
C VAL A 33 25.63 10.68 1.10
N GLU A 34 26.20 10.13 2.17
CA GLU A 34 27.60 9.66 2.23
C GLU A 34 27.66 8.13 2.26
N ILE A 35 27.82 7.50 1.09
CA ILE A 35 27.84 6.04 0.99
C ILE A 35 29.20 5.47 1.45
N ARG A 36 29.16 4.56 2.44
CA ARG A 36 30.33 3.93 3.05
C ARG A 36 30.44 2.44 2.73
N SER A 37 31.62 1.86 2.93
CA SER A 37 31.88 0.44 2.71
C SER A 37 30.96 -0.47 3.52
N GLU A 38 30.67 -0.09 4.76
CA GLU A 38 29.82 -0.81 5.69
C GLU A 38 28.36 -0.88 5.21
N GLU A 39 27.90 0.14 4.49
CA GLU A 39 26.56 0.20 3.90
C GLU A 39 26.44 -0.68 2.66
N ILE A 40 27.51 -0.75 1.87
CA ILE A 40 27.62 -1.69 0.75
C ILE A 40 27.63 -3.14 1.26
N GLU A 41 28.32 -3.42 2.38
CA GLU A 41 28.31 -4.74 3.03
C GLU A 41 26.90 -5.15 3.46
N GLU A 42 26.06 -4.24 3.95
CA GLU A 42 24.67 -4.53 4.31
C GLU A 42 23.80 -4.93 3.10
N LEU A 43 23.98 -4.29 1.94
CA LEU A 43 23.31 -4.69 0.69
C LEU A 43 23.75 -6.08 0.21
N GLN A 44 25.04 -6.38 0.33
CA GLN A 44 25.59 -7.70 0.03
C GLN A 44 25.06 -8.78 0.98
N ASN A 45 24.98 -8.46 2.29
CA ASN A 45 24.41 -9.34 3.30
C ASN A 45 22.94 -9.64 3.02
N TRP A 46 22.15 -8.65 2.61
CA TRP A 46 20.77 -8.87 2.18
C TRP A 46 20.71 -9.86 1.01
N CYS A 47 21.55 -9.71 -0.01
CA CYS A 47 21.62 -10.64 -1.15
C CYS A 47 21.95 -12.08 -0.72
N LEU A 48 22.86 -12.25 0.25
CA LEU A 48 23.23 -13.55 0.81
C LEU A 48 22.08 -14.21 1.58
N LEU A 49 21.30 -13.44 2.34
CA LEU A 49 20.12 -13.93 3.05
C LEU A 49 19.04 -14.43 2.09
N GLN A 50 18.95 -13.84 0.89
CA GLN A 50 18.00 -14.26 -0.15
C GLN A 50 18.52 -15.37 -1.07
N ASN A 51 19.70 -15.94 -0.79
CA ASN A 51 20.37 -16.88 -1.69
C ASN A 51 19.50 -18.12 -2.03
N GLN A 52 18.71 -18.62 -1.07
CA GLN A 52 17.77 -19.74 -1.29
C GLN A 52 16.64 -19.42 -2.28
N HIS A 53 16.42 -18.13 -2.58
CA HIS A 53 15.39 -17.64 -3.48
C HIS A 53 15.95 -16.85 -4.67
N ARG A 54 17.28 -16.78 -4.83
CA ARG A 54 17.95 -15.95 -5.84
C ARG A 54 17.53 -16.21 -7.29
N ASN A 55 17.05 -17.40 -7.59
CA ASN A 55 16.63 -17.80 -8.94
C ASN A 55 15.12 -17.64 -9.18
N LYS A 56 14.36 -17.18 -8.16
CA LYS A 56 12.92 -16.95 -8.26
C LYS A 56 12.63 -15.50 -8.55
N HIS A 57 11.61 -15.24 -9.37
CA HIS A 57 11.10 -13.89 -9.54
C HIS A 57 10.41 -13.41 -8.24
N PRO A 58 10.55 -12.14 -7.85
CA PRO A 58 11.41 -11.11 -8.45
C PRO A 58 12.79 -10.98 -7.78
N PHE A 59 13.11 -11.80 -6.78
CA PHE A 59 14.44 -11.82 -6.14
C PHE A 59 15.59 -11.91 -7.15
N LYS A 60 15.41 -12.67 -8.22
CA LYS A 60 16.40 -12.76 -9.31
C LYS A 60 16.73 -11.40 -9.93
N GLU A 61 15.72 -10.60 -10.22
CA GLU A 61 15.87 -9.31 -10.89
C GLU A 61 16.44 -8.26 -9.93
N ILE A 62 15.96 -8.22 -8.69
CA ILE A 62 16.48 -7.32 -7.65
C ILE A 62 17.94 -7.64 -7.29
N ILE A 63 18.30 -8.92 -7.13
CA ILE A 63 19.69 -9.29 -6.83
C ILE A 63 20.60 -8.97 -8.01
N GLN A 64 20.14 -9.15 -9.26
CA GLN A 64 20.92 -8.77 -10.44
C GLN A 64 21.17 -7.26 -10.50
N LEU A 65 20.15 -6.46 -10.16
CA LEU A 65 20.28 -5.01 -10.09
C LEU A 65 21.31 -4.59 -9.03
N ILE A 66 21.22 -5.13 -7.81
CA ILE A 66 22.18 -4.82 -6.73
C ILE A 66 23.60 -5.23 -7.13
N VAL A 67 23.78 -6.42 -7.70
CA VAL A 67 25.10 -6.87 -8.12
C VAL A 67 25.68 -5.95 -9.19
N ALA A 68 24.89 -5.57 -10.20
CA ALA A 68 25.32 -4.69 -11.28
C ALA A 68 25.78 -3.32 -10.78
N SER A 69 25.03 -2.71 -9.85
CA SER A 69 25.38 -1.41 -9.24
C SER A 69 26.56 -1.46 -8.28
N LEU A 70 27.11 -2.64 -8.01
CA LEU A 70 28.31 -2.80 -7.19
C LEU A 70 29.53 -3.21 -8.03
N GLU A 71 29.36 -3.44 -9.35
CA GLU A 71 30.43 -3.95 -10.22
C GLU A 71 31.57 -2.95 -10.44
N ASP A 72 31.26 -1.65 -10.48
CA ASP A 72 32.26 -0.60 -10.66
C ASP A 72 32.93 -0.16 -9.34
N GLY A 73 32.45 -0.71 -8.21
CA GLY A 73 32.94 -0.41 -6.86
C GLY A 73 32.50 0.94 -6.31
N ILE A 74 31.59 1.66 -6.98
CA ILE A 74 31.08 2.97 -6.57
C ILE A 74 29.56 2.93 -6.63
N LEU A 75 28.93 2.75 -5.47
CA LEU A 75 27.49 2.87 -5.39
C LEU A 75 27.08 4.35 -5.41
N SER A 76 26.19 4.72 -6.33
CA SER A 76 25.66 6.07 -6.48
C SER A 76 24.24 6.21 -5.92
N ILE A 77 23.82 7.46 -5.66
CA ILE A 77 22.44 7.76 -5.23
C ILE A 77 21.43 7.39 -6.33
N GLU A 78 21.78 7.59 -7.61
CA GLU A 78 20.91 7.20 -8.74
C GLU A 78 20.65 5.69 -8.75
N GLU A 79 21.68 4.88 -8.49
CA GLU A 79 21.54 3.42 -8.41
C GLU A 79 20.72 2.97 -7.20
N LEU A 80 20.87 3.66 -6.06
CA LEU A 80 20.03 3.41 -4.88
C LEU A 80 18.56 3.77 -5.15
N ASP A 81 18.30 4.86 -5.87
CA ASP A 81 16.95 5.24 -6.30
C ASP A 81 16.38 4.24 -7.32
N ASP A 82 17.18 3.73 -8.26
CA ASP A 82 16.78 2.68 -9.20
C ASP A 82 16.46 1.36 -8.48
N MET A 83 17.26 0.98 -7.47
CA MET A 83 16.98 -0.17 -6.61
C MET A 83 15.70 0.00 -5.81
N ARG A 84 15.48 1.19 -5.24
CA ARG A 84 14.26 1.51 -4.49
C ARG A 84 13.07 1.46 -5.43
N TRP A 85 13.17 2.07 -6.59
CA TRP A 85 12.13 2.03 -7.62
C TRP A 85 11.84 0.62 -8.08
N ALA A 86 12.84 -0.25 -8.23
CA ALA A 86 12.62 -1.65 -8.58
C ALA A 86 11.88 -2.38 -7.45
N CYS A 87 12.29 -2.23 -6.19
CA CYS A 87 11.62 -2.79 -5.01
C CYS A 87 10.18 -2.33 -4.92
N ASP A 88 9.97 -1.02 -4.96
CA ASP A 88 8.67 -0.37 -4.99
C ASP A 88 7.89 -0.88 -6.20
N SER A 89 8.49 -1.07 -7.37
CA SER A 89 7.79 -1.62 -8.53
C SER A 89 7.30 -3.04 -8.31
N TYR A 90 7.95 -3.91 -7.53
CA TYR A 90 7.40 -5.26 -7.25
C TYR A 90 6.46 -5.29 -6.05
N ILE A 91 6.65 -4.39 -5.09
CA ILE A 91 5.67 -4.11 -4.05
C ILE A 91 4.37 -3.57 -4.71
N ASN A 92 4.52 -2.70 -5.70
CA ASN A 92 3.46 -1.96 -6.39
C ASN A 92 2.93 -2.65 -7.67
N LYS A 93 3.66 -3.61 -8.27
CA LYS A 93 3.20 -4.51 -9.36
C LYS A 93 2.47 -5.74 -8.82
N SER A 94 2.28 -5.86 -7.50
CA SER A 94 1.04 -6.49 -7.03
C SER A 94 -0.10 -5.68 -7.66
N PRO A 95 -1.03 -6.25 -8.44
CA PRO A 95 -1.91 -5.53 -9.37
C PRO A 95 -2.97 -4.57 -8.75
N TYR A 96 -2.68 -3.93 -7.61
CA TYR A 96 -3.59 -3.12 -6.81
C TYR A 96 -3.03 -1.74 -6.39
N TYR A 97 -1.74 -1.44 -6.50
CA TYR A 97 -1.14 -0.25 -5.86
C TYR A 97 -1.05 1.00 -6.76
N GLY A 98 -2.14 1.39 -7.42
CA GLY A 98 -2.18 2.69 -8.11
C GLY A 98 -3.57 3.21 -8.44
N VAL A 99 -4.52 2.30 -8.64
CA VAL A 99 -5.96 2.62 -8.70
C VAL A 99 -6.48 2.86 -7.27
N VAL A 100 -5.98 2.08 -6.30
CA VAL A 100 -6.36 2.18 -4.90
C VAL A 100 -6.03 3.55 -4.31
N GLU A 101 -4.82 4.08 -4.49
CA GLU A 101 -4.43 5.36 -3.91
C GLU A 101 -5.23 6.53 -4.50
N HIS A 102 -5.52 6.51 -5.81
CA HIS A 102 -6.32 7.55 -6.46
C HIS A 102 -7.77 7.53 -5.97
N ASP A 103 -8.38 6.35 -5.93
CA ASP A 103 -9.79 6.24 -5.54
C ASP A 103 -9.97 6.44 -4.03
N ILE A 104 -8.96 6.10 -3.21
CA ILE A 104 -8.95 6.42 -1.77
C ILE A 104 -8.80 7.93 -1.56
N GLN A 105 -8.00 8.63 -2.37
CA GLN A 105 -7.96 10.10 -2.36
C GLN A 105 -9.29 10.71 -2.82
N GLU A 106 -9.96 10.13 -3.81
CA GLU A 106 -11.28 10.54 -4.25
C GLU A 106 -12.32 10.33 -3.14
N LEU A 107 -12.30 9.19 -2.44
CA LEU A 107 -13.14 8.92 -1.26
C LEU A 107 -12.88 9.95 -0.16
N HIS A 108 -11.62 10.31 0.08
CA HIS A 108 -11.24 11.35 1.05
C HIS A 108 -11.88 12.70 0.70
N GLY A 109 -11.77 13.11 -0.56
CA GLY A 109 -12.42 14.32 -1.09
C GLY A 109 -13.95 14.27 -0.99
N PHE A 110 -14.57 13.11 -1.27
CA PHE A 110 -16.01 12.91 -1.15
C PHE A 110 -16.47 13.16 0.29
N LEU A 111 -15.80 12.55 1.27
CA LEU A 111 -16.15 12.66 2.68
C LEU A 111 -15.94 14.07 3.23
N HIS A 112 -14.89 14.76 2.77
CA HIS A 112 -14.71 16.19 3.03
C HIS A 112 -15.88 17.04 2.51
N GLY A 113 -16.38 16.72 1.31
CA GLY A 113 -17.55 17.38 0.73
C GLY A 113 -18.81 17.21 1.57
N ILE A 114 -19.10 15.96 1.98
CA ILE A 114 -20.26 15.64 2.83
C ILE A 114 -20.18 16.36 4.18
N LEU A 115 -19.00 16.45 4.80
CA LEU A 115 -18.86 17.09 6.11
C LEU A 115 -18.87 18.62 6.08
N SER A 116 -18.83 19.24 4.90
CA SER A 116 -18.57 20.67 4.75
C SER A 116 -19.63 21.58 5.37
N ASP A 117 -20.91 21.19 5.37
CA ASP A 117 -22.01 21.95 5.96
C ASP A 117 -22.44 21.42 7.34
N ASN A 118 -21.72 20.42 7.86
CA ASN A 118 -22.00 19.72 9.11
C ASN A 118 -23.43 19.14 9.19
N LYS A 119 -24.02 18.75 8.05
CA LYS A 119 -25.25 17.98 7.97
C LYS A 119 -25.03 16.80 7.02
N ILE A 120 -25.67 15.68 7.30
CA ILE A 120 -25.64 14.53 6.39
C ILE A 120 -27.07 14.16 6.04
N ASN A 121 -27.39 14.14 4.74
CA ASN A 121 -28.70 13.76 4.24
C ASN A 121 -28.65 12.44 3.46
N LYS A 122 -29.83 11.92 3.13
CA LYS A 122 -29.98 10.64 2.45
C LYS A 122 -29.40 10.67 1.03
N GLU A 123 -29.56 11.79 0.34
CA GLU A 123 -29.09 11.97 -1.02
C GLU A 123 -27.56 11.85 -1.10
N GLU A 124 -26.83 12.52 -0.19
CA GLU A 124 -25.37 12.43 -0.07
C GLU A 124 -24.88 10.99 0.17
N ILE A 125 -25.51 10.28 1.11
CA ILE A 125 -25.13 8.90 1.45
C ILE A 125 -25.51 7.93 0.33
N THR A 126 -26.57 8.23 -0.43
CA THR A 126 -26.93 7.44 -1.61
C THR A 126 -25.92 7.62 -2.74
N GLU A 127 -25.46 8.84 -2.99
CA GLU A 127 -24.40 9.09 -3.98
C GLU A 127 -23.07 8.46 -3.54
N LEU A 128 -22.72 8.54 -2.25
CA LEU A 128 -21.56 7.84 -1.71
C LEU A 128 -21.67 6.33 -1.91
N LYS A 129 -22.84 5.73 -1.64
CA LYS A 129 -23.10 4.30 -1.91
C LYS A 129 -22.92 3.94 -3.38
N ASN A 130 -23.38 4.79 -4.31
CA ASN A 130 -23.22 4.56 -5.73
C ASN A 130 -21.75 4.57 -6.13
N TRP A 131 -21.00 5.56 -5.67
CA TRP A 131 -19.55 5.64 -5.88
C TRP A 131 -18.84 4.42 -5.31
N LEU A 132 -19.18 4.00 -4.08
CA LEU A 132 -18.60 2.82 -3.46
C LEU A 132 -18.88 1.56 -4.31
N ASN A 133 -20.11 1.32 -4.74
CA ASN A 133 -20.43 0.17 -5.60
C ASN A 133 -19.68 0.18 -6.94
N GLN A 134 -19.40 1.35 -7.52
CA GLN A 134 -18.61 1.49 -8.75
C GLN A 134 -17.12 1.19 -8.51
N ASN A 135 -16.64 1.38 -7.28
CA ASN A 135 -15.25 1.18 -6.86
C ASN A 135 -15.06 -0.10 -6.01
N SER A 136 -15.83 -1.15 -6.30
CA SER A 136 -15.79 -2.44 -5.57
C SER A 136 -14.42 -3.14 -5.55
N HIS A 137 -13.48 -2.76 -6.42
CA HIS A 137 -12.09 -3.24 -6.36
C HIS A 137 -11.35 -2.82 -5.08
N LEU A 138 -11.93 -1.94 -4.26
CA LEU A 138 -11.43 -1.47 -2.97
C LEU A 138 -11.96 -2.27 -1.75
N GLU A 139 -12.76 -3.32 -1.93
CA GLU A 139 -13.49 -4.07 -0.86
C GLU A 139 -12.65 -4.63 0.31
N THR A 140 -11.33 -4.47 0.27
CA THR A 140 -10.40 -4.89 1.34
C THR A 140 -9.38 -3.81 1.72
N VAL A 141 -9.59 -2.59 1.24
CA VAL A 141 -8.73 -1.44 1.47
C VAL A 141 -9.37 -0.56 2.53
N TYR A 142 -8.65 -0.30 3.61
CA TYR A 142 -9.07 0.70 4.58
C TYR A 142 -8.93 2.12 3.99
N PRO A 143 -9.95 2.99 4.13
CA PRO A 143 -11.19 2.79 4.90
C PRO A 143 -12.40 2.34 4.07
N TYR A 144 -12.22 2.04 2.78
CA TYR A 144 -13.33 1.79 1.86
C TYR A 144 -14.25 0.69 2.41
N ASP A 145 -13.69 -0.39 2.92
CA ASP A 145 -14.41 -1.55 3.45
C ASP A 145 -15.32 -1.19 4.65
N GLU A 146 -14.80 -0.39 5.57
CA GLU A 146 -15.53 0.14 6.72
C GLU A 146 -16.59 1.17 6.29
N ALA A 147 -16.25 2.05 5.35
CA ALA A 147 -17.18 3.03 4.78
C ALA A 147 -18.34 2.33 4.05
N TYR A 148 -18.06 1.30 3.27
CA TYR A 148 -19.04 0.47 2.57
C TYR A 148 -20.01 -0.18 3.55
N SER A 149 -19.46 -0.84 4.57
CA SER A 149 -20.24 -1.53 5.59
C SER A 149 -21.16 -0.57 6.36
N LEU A 150 -20.64 0.59 6.74
CA LEU A 150 -21.39 1.61 7.47
C LEU A 150 -22.50 2.23 6.61
N VAL A 151 -22.18 2.66 5.39
CA VAL A 151 -23.14 3.28 4.46
C VAL A 151 -24.25 2.30 4.07
N PHE A 152 -23.91 1.04 3.83
CA PHE A 152 -24.89 0.01 3.50
C PHE A 152 -25.87 -0.22 4.66
N LYS A 153 -25.36 -0.26 5.89
CA LYS A 153 -26.15 -0.43 7.10
C LYS A 153 -27.09 0.76 7.37
N VAL A 154 -26.58 1.99 7.27
CA VAL A 154 -27.39 3.19 7.49
C VAL A 154 -28.52 3.30 6.46
N LEU A 155 -28.26 2.94 5.19
CA LEU A 155 -29.31 3.00 4.17
C LEU A 155 -30.27 1.79 4.17
N GLU A 156 -30.11 0.83 5.07
CA GLU A 156 -30.94 -0.38 5.12
C GLU A 156 -32.42 -0.06 5.38
N ASP A 157 -32.69 0.90 6.26
CA ASP A 157 -34.04 1.33 6.61
C ASP A 157 -34.60 2.43 5.66
N GLY A 158 -33.75 2.89 4.72
CA GLY A 158 -34.09 3.87 3.70
C GLY A 158 -34.14 5.33 4.16
N LYS A 159 -33.64 5.67 5.35
CA LYS A 159 -33.48 7.05 5.84
C LYS A 159 -32.12 7.22 6.53
N VAL A 160 -31.82 8.43 6.98
CA VAL A 160 -30.66 8.72 7.84
C VAL A 160 -31.22 9.45 9.05
N ASP A 161 -31.18 8.84 10.23
CA ASP A 161 -31.64 9.45 11.47
C ASP A 161 -30.51 10.18 12.23
N GLU A 162 -30.86 10.91 13.30
CA GLU A 162 -29.88 11.69 14.08
C GLU A 162 -28.78 10.84 14.74
N THR A 163 -29.06 9.56 15.02
CA THR A 163 -28.08 8.63 15.59
C THR A 163 -27.11 8.18 14.52
N GLU A 164 -27.65 7.81 13.35
CA GLU A 164 -26.88 7.40 12.19
C GLU A 164 -26.01 8.54 11.65
N GLU A 165 -26.55 9.76 11.59
CA GLU A 165 -25.81 10.97 11.24
C GLU A 165 -24.61 11.18 12.18
N LYS A 166 -24.78 10.99 13.49
CA LYS A 166 -23.68 11.11 14.46
C LYS A 166 -22.61 10.03 14.26
N ILE A 167 -23.02 8.80 13.97
CA ILE A 167 -22.09 7.69 13.71
C ILE A 167 -21.30 7.95 12.42
N LEU A 168 -21.98 8.37 11.35
CA LEU A 168 -21.36 8.74 10.08
C LEU A 168 -20.37 9.89 10.25
N LYS A 169 -20.76 10.95 10.96
CA LYS A 169 -19.86 12.08 11.25
C LYS A 169 -18.63 11.66 12.04
N ALA A 170 -18.81 10.85 13.08
CA ALA A 170 -17.68 10.37 13.88
C ALA A 170 -16.71 9.55 13.02
N PHE A 171 -17.22 8.63 12.20
CA PHE A 171 -16.42 7.81 11.31
C PHE A 171 -15.71 8.64 10.22
N PHE A 172 -16.43 9.51 9.52
CA PHE A 172 -15.84 10.36 8.46
C PHE A 172 -14.80 11.32 9.03
N PHE A 173 -15.03 11.89 10.22
CA PHE A 173 -14.06 12.75 10.87
C PHE A 173 -12.81 11.98 11.30
N ASP A 174 -12.98 10.78 11.87
CA ASP A 174 -11.86 9.91 12.24
C ASP A 174 -11.01 9.55 11.01
N PHE A 175 -11.65 9.19 9.90
CA PHE A 175 -10.96 8.90 8.65
C PHE A 175 -10.21 10.13 8.10
N ILE A 176 -10.86 11.29 8.06
CA ILE A 176 -10.22 12.52 7.56
C ILE A 176 -9.00 12.92 8.39
N VAL A 177 -9.11 12.83 9.72
CA VAL A 177 -8.06 13.26 10.66
C VAL A 177 -6.92 12.25 10.72
N ASN A 178 -7.24 10.95 10.73
CA ASN A 178 -6.23 9.90 10.93
C ASN A 178 -5.62 9.38 9.62
N SER A 179 -6.14 9.77 8.45
CA SER A 179 -5.52 9.42 7.15
C SER A 179 -4.62 10.52 6.57
N ILE A 180 -4.13 11.44 7.40
CA ILE A 180 -3.03 12.33 7.01
C ILE A 180 -1.73 11.51 6.99
N ILE A 181 -1.27 11.24 5.77
CA ILE A 181 0.04 10.71 5.32
C ILE A 181 0.15 9.18 5.26
N ILE A 182 0.16 8.65 4.03
CA ILE A 182 1.37 8.00 3.45
C ILE A 182 1.54 8.51 2.02
#